data_AF-A0A662L6U7-F1
#
_entry.id   AF-A0A662L6U7-F1
#
_cell.length_a   1.000
_cell.length_b   1.000
_cell.length_c   1.000
_cell.angle_alpha   90.00
_cell.angle_beta   90.00
_cell.angle_gamma   90.00
#
_symmetry.space_group_name_H-M   'P 1'
#
loop_
_entity.id
_entity.type
_entity.pdbx_description
1 polymer ?
#
loop_
_entity_poly.entity_id
_entity_poly.type
_entity_poly.pdbx_seq_one_letter_code
_entity_poly.pdbx_strand_id
1 'polypeptide(L)'
;MVEKEAVPRTFGSFAKTLAIYQKLTKMETALTTMIERSKVPASETRKLLRCTTVEQAENVPLYQYMRDMFNEIGFGDLRISSIDKFIIRFYVEDSPVAKLYDIKGKKTCYITADALAQFFTKDLGISSNVEEIKCVNAGDDFCEFEVRMQPLPVYQIALDDADKSILALIVKGKRKSAEIADMLGMDEVEVDYRLNILKNYHLIDDDYNPTEIGITYYQFGGKILAEIEEEFSPPWEERAKITQAISDALSFAEAVNEALGTETQEVLKENVINLAEEAKKSKSFAELLSKYMKKDEEGGE
;
A
#
# COMPACT_ATOMS: atom_id res chain seq x y z
N MET A 1 46.45 -19.64 43.80
CA MET A 1 45.33 -18.69 43.85
C MET A 1 44.73 -18.67 42.46
N VAL A 2 43.55 -19.25 42.30
CA VAL A 2 42.83 -19.27 41.01
C VAL A 2 41.91 -18.07 41.02
N GLU A 3 42.27 -17.03 40.28
CA GLU A 3 41.36 -15.92 39.97
C GLU A 3 40.23 -16.48 39.12
N LYS A 4 39.03 -16.54 39.71
CA LYS A 4 37.81 -16.81 38.96
C LYS A 4 37.47 -15.55 38.16
N GLU A 5 37.56 -15.67 36.84
CA GLU A 5 37.01 -14.75 35.88
C GLU A 5 35.56 -14.40 36.25
N ALA A 6 35.29 -13.11 36.43
CA ALA A 6 33.95 -12.60 36.53
C ALA A 6 33.31 -12.63 35.13
N VAL A 7 32.42 -13.60 34.92
CA VAL A 7 31.53 -13.64 33.75
C VAL A 7 30.69 -12.35 33.75
N PRO A 8 30.69 -11.54 32.67
CA PRO A 8 29.84 -10.37 32.61
C PRO A 8 28.37 -10.80 32.52
N ARG A 9 27.60 -10.48 33.56
CA ARG A 9 26.14 -10.61 33.59
C ARG A 9 25.52 -9.58 32.64
N THR A 10 25.23 -9.98 31.41
CA THR A 10 24.30 -9.25 30.52
C THR A 10 23.30 -10.21 29.89
N PHE A 11 22.61 -10.98 30.72
CA PHE A 11 21.27 -11.44 30.36
C PHE A 11 20.29 -10.43 30.96
N GLY A 12 19.60 -9.67 30.10
CA GLY A 12 18.33 -9.07 30.53
C GLY A 12 17.47 -10.17 31.15
N SER A 13 16.75 -9.88 32.25
CA SER A 13 15.93 -10.85 32.97
C SER A 13 15.14 -11.71 31.98
N PHE A 14 15.15 -13.04 32.15
CA PHE A 14 14.39 -13.99 31.32
C PHE A 14 12.94 -13.54 31.07
N ALA A 15 12.33 -12.86 32.05
CA ALA A 15 11.01 -12.25 31.93
C ALA A 15 10.91 -11.18 30.81
N LYS A 16 11.94 -10.34 30.62
CA LYS A 16 12.01 -9.34 29.52
C LYS A 16 12.05 -10.04 28.17
N THR A 17 12.86 -11.09 28.03
CA THR A 17 12.92 -11.90 26.80
C THR A 17 11.59 -12.58 26.51
N LEU A 18 10.95 -13.16 27.53
CA LEU A 18 9.64 -13.81 27.38
C LEU A 18 8.54 -12.80 26.99
N ALA A 19 8.55 -11.60 27.57
CA ALA A 19 7.61 -10.53 27.24
C ALA A 19 7.78 -10.04 25.79
N ILE A 20 9.02 -9.89 25.31
CA ILE A 20 9.30 -9.56 23.91
C ILE A 20 8.76 -10.66 23.00
N TYR A 21 9.06 -11.93 23.29
CA TYR A 21 8.57 -13.06 22.51
C TYR A 21 7.04 -13.09 22.43
N GLN A 22 6.35 -12.94 23.56
CA GLN A 22 4.88 -12.87 23.59
C GLN A 22 4.32 -11.73 22.74
N LYS A 23 4.98 -10.58 22.72
CA LYS A 23 4.55 -9.44 21.90
C LYS A 23 4.74 -9.73 20.41
N LEU A 24 5.89 -10.29 20.01
CA LEU A 24 6.15 -10.67 18.62
C LEU A 24 5.14 -11.72 18.13
N THR A 25 4.88 -12.76 18.93
CA THR A 25 3.89 -13.80 18.57
C THR A 25 2.47 -13.21 18.42
N LYS A 26 2.10 -12.24 19.25
CA LYS A 26 0.81 -11.54 19.09
C LYS A 26 0.75 -10.77 17.76
N MET A 27 1.83 -10.09 17.39
CA MET A 27 1.91 -9.36 16.13
C MET A 27 1.82 -10.31 14.92
N GLU A 28 2.52 -11.45 14.93
CA GLU A 28 2.45 -12.46 13.86
C GLU A 28 1.05 -13.07 13.73
N THR A 29 0.41 -13.37 14.87
CA THR A 29 -0.94 -13.94 14.89
C THR A 29 -1.97 -12.94 14.35
N ALA A 30 -1.87 -11.67 14.76
CA ALA A 30 -2.73 -10.60 14.27
C ALA A 30 -2.54 -10.37 12.77
N LEU A 31 -1.29 -10.32 12.30
CA LEU A 31 -0.98 -10.22 10.87
C LEU A 31 -1.59 -11.36 10.07
N THR A 32 -1.37 -12.61 10.49
CA THR A 32 -1.90 -13.78 9.78
C THR A 32 -3.43 -13.72 9.71
N THR A 33 -4.08 -13.35 10.82
CA THR A 33 -5.54 -13.20 10.88
C THR A 33 -6.06 -12.09 9.95
N MET A 34 -5.36 -10.95 9.90
CA MET A 34 -5.74 -9.83 9.01
C MET A 34 -5.53 -10.21 7.55
N ILE A 35 -4.40 -10.84 7.20
CA ILE A 35 -4.12 -11.31 5.83
C ILE A 35 -5.15 -12.36 5.38
N GLU A 36 -5.56 -13.29 6.25
CA GLU A 36 -6.59 -14.30 5.89
C GLU A 36 -7.98 -13.68 5.65
N ARG A 37 -8.24 -12.52 6.24
CA ARG A 37 -9.50 -11.77 6.08
C ARG A 37 -9.42 -10.69 5.01
N SER A 38 -8.21 -10.28 4.66
CA SER A 38 -7.89 -9.37 3.57
C SER A 38 -7.89 -10.16 2.27
N LYS A 39 -8.47 -9.60 1.21
CA LYS A 39 -8.50 -10.20 -0.12
C LYS A 39 -8.39 -9.11 -1.17
N VAL A 40 -7.23 -8.50 -1.32
CA VAL A 40 -7.08 -7.34 -2.20
C VAL A 40 -7.28 -7.76 -3.67
N PRO A 41 -8.23 -7.14 -4.41
CA PRO A 41 -8.44 -7.48 -5.81
C PRO A 41 -7.25 -6.99 -6.65
N ALA A 42 -6.97 -7.69 -7.74
CA ALA A 42 -5.88 -7.36 -8.65
C ALA A 42 -5.97 -5.91 -9.17
N SER A 43 -7.18 -5.38 -9.33
CA SER A 43 -7.43 -4.00 -9.75
C SER A 43 -6.91 -2.94 -8.76
N GLU A 44 -7.00 -3.18 -7.46
CA GLU A 44 -6.44 -2.28 -6.42
C GLU A 44 -4.93 -2.42 -6.32
N THR A 45 -4.42 -3.66 -6.38
CA THR A 45 -2.98 -3.92 -6.42
C THR A 45 -2.34 -3.24 -7.64
N ARG A 46 -3.00 -3.29 -8.80
CA ARG A 46 -2.58 -2.62 -10.03
C ARG A 46 -2.45 -1.11 -9.87
N LYS A 47 -3.37 -0.45 -9.17
CA LYS A 47 -3.28 1.00 -8.91
C LYS A 47 -1.97 1.34 -8.18
N LEU A 48 -1.63 0.57 -7.15
CA LEU A 48 -0.36 0.75 -6.43
C LEU A 48 0.84 0.48 -7.33
N LEU A 49 0.84 -0.62 -8.09
CA LEU A 49 1.95 -1.00 -8.96
C LEU A 49 2.22 0.01 -10.10
N ARG A 50 1.19 0.71 -10.57
CA ARG A 50 1.28 1.74 -11.62
C ARG A 50 1.73 3.11 -11.11
N CYS A 51 1.84 3.29 -9.79
CA CYS A 51 2.31 4.56 -9.23
C CYS A 51 3.78 4.80 -9.59
N THR A 52 4.08 6.04 -9.97
CA THR A 52 5.43 6.50 -10.34
C THR A 52 6.01 7.48 -9.32
N THR A 53 5.19 7.93 -8.37
CA THR A 53 5.57 8.88 -7.32
C THR A 53 4.98 8.45 -5.99
N VAL A 54 5.62 8.90 -4.90
CA VAL A 54 5.15 8.65 -3.53
C VAL A 54 3.76 9.24 -3.32
N GLU A 55 3.53 10.46 -3.81
CA GLU A 55 2.25 11.18 -3.70
C GLU A 55 1.10 10.40 -4.34
N GLN A 56 1.32 9.78 -5.50
CA GLN A 56 0.33 8.90 -6.12
C GLN A 56 0.03 7.69 -5.23
N ALA A 57 1.07 7.02 -4.72
CA ALA A 57 0.92 5.85 -3.88
C ALA A 57 0.19 6.15 -2.56
N GLU A 58 0.42 7.33 -1.96
CA GLU A 58 -0.24 7.77 -0.73
C GLU A 58 -1.77 7.91 -0.87
N ASN A 59 -2.24 8.17 -2.09
CA ASN A 59 -3.65 8.28 -2.41
C ASN A 59 -4.30 6.95 -2.83
N VAL A 60 -3.53 5.87 -2.94
CA VAL A 60 -4.09 4.56 -3.30
C VAL A 60 -4.78 3.92 -2.08
N PRO A 61 -6.05 3.51 -2.17
CA PRO A 61 -6.78 2.89 -1.06
C PRO A 61 -6.06 1.68 -0.44
N LEU A 62 -5.46 0.84 -1.29
CA LEU A 62 -4.66 -0.31 -0.85
C LEU A 62 -3.50 0.10 0.08
N TYR A 63 -2.77 1.16 -0.26
CA TYR A 63 -1.66 1.61 0.56
C TYR A 63 -2.16 2.16 1.91
N GLN A 64 -3.26 2.93 1.90
CA GLN A 64 -3.87 3.44 3.12
C GLN A 64 -4.34 2.31 4.05
N TYR A 65 -4.99 1.29 3.48
CA TYR A 65 -5.37 0.08 4.21
C TYR A 65 -4.16 -0.63 4.81
N MET A 66 -3.10 -0.85 4.02
CA MET A 66 -1.87 -1.48 4.49
C MET A 66 -1.24 -0.67 5.63
N ARG A 67 -1.16 0.66 5.50
CA ARG A 67 -0.62 1.55 6.54
C ARG A 67 -1.40 1.42 7.86
N ASP A 68 -2.72 1.45 7.79
CA ASP A 68 -3.56 1.35 8.98
C ASP A 68 -3.49 -0.03 9.62
N MET A 69 -3.54 -1.09 8.81
CA MET A 69 -3.38 -2.46 9.27
C MET A 69 -2.04 -2.65 10.00
N PHE A 70 -0.93 -2.18 9.44
CA PHE A 70 0.39 -2.27 10.07
C PHE A 70 0.46 -1.46 11.37
N ASN A 71 -0.18 -0.29 11.42
CA ASN A 71 -0.25 0.53 12.62
C ASN A 71 -1.09 -0.15 13.71
N GLU A 72 -2.24 -0.71 13.39
CA GLU A 72 -3.13 -1.44 14.31
C GLU A 72 -2.47 -2.70 14.90
N ILE A 73 -1.72 -3.45 14.09
CA ILE A 73 -0.95 -4.62 14.56
C ILE A 73 0.22 -4.19 15.48
N GLY A 74 0.66 -2.95 15.38
CA GLY A 74 1.73 -2.37 16.20
C GLY A 74 3.10 -2.36 15.56
N PHE A 75 3.19 -2.44 14.22
CA PHE A 75 4.43 -2.22 13.47
C PHE A 75 4.78 -0.73 13.32
N GLY A 76 3.84 0.16 13.62
CA GLY A 76 4.00 1.61 13.57
C GLY A 76 3.48 2.23 12.27
N ASP A 77 3.70 3.53 12.13
CA ASP A 77 3.27 4.31 10.97
C ASP A 77 4.14 4.02 9.75
N LEU A 78 3.70 3.09 8.89
CA LEU A 78 4.42 2.69 7.69
C LEU A 78 4.24 3.74 6.59
N ARG A 79 5.36 4.30 6.11
CA ARG A 79 5.38 5.33 5.05
C ARG A 79 6.20 4.90 3.86
N ILE A 80 5.85 5.34 2.65
CA ILE A 80 6.68 5.10 1.45
C ILE A 80 7.76 6.17 1.36
N SER A 81 9.04 5.76 1.24
CA SER A 81 10.15 6.68 0.94
C SER A 81 10.46 6.75 -0.55
N SER A 82 10.22 5.67 -1.29
CA SER A 82 10.37 5.64 -2.75
C SER A 82 9.55 4.52 -3.36
N ILE A 83 9.12 4.72 -4.60
CA ILE A 83 8.41 3.72 -5.41
C ILE A 83 9.03 3.67 -6.81
N ASP A 84 9.30 2.46 -7.28
CA ASP A 84 9.74 2.10 -8.62
C ASP A 84 9.04 0.79 -9.02
N LYS A 85 9.01 0.47 -10.32
CA LYS A 85 8.25 -0.63 -10.93
C LYS A 85 8.39 -2.00 -10.24
N PHE A 86 9.57 -2.29 -9.67
CA PHE A 86 9.88 -3.55 -9.00
C PHE A 86 10.41 -3.36 -7.57
N ILE A 87 10.48 -2.12 -7.09
CA ILE A 87 11.06 -1.81 -5.78
C ILE A 87 10.18 -0.77 -5.08
N ILE A 88 9.69 -1.11 -3.89
CA ILE A 88 9.02 -0.16 -3.00
C ILE A 88 9.82 -0.09 -1.71
N ARG A 89 10.15 1.11 -1.26
CA ARG A 89 10.80 1.33 0.03
C ARG A 89 9.82 1.92 1.01
N PHE A 90 9.74 1.29 2.18
CA PHE A 90 8.95 1.75 3.30
C PHE A 90 9.85 2.17 4.44
N TYR A 91 9.44 3.16 5.22
CA TYR A 91 10.12 3.57 6.43
C TYR A 91 9.15 3.74 7.59
N VAL A 92 9.69 3.61 8.80
CA VAL A 92 9.02 3.88 10.07
C VAL A 92 9.97 4.71 10.93
N GLU A 93 9.59 5.97 11.19
CA GLU A 93 10.41 6.91 11.98
C GLU A 93 10.61 6.41 13.42
N ASP A 94 9.54 5.94 14.05
CA ASP A 94 9.53 5.56 15.46
C ASP A 94 9.12 4.09 15.67
N SER A 95 9.95 3.18 15.14
CA SER A 95 9.63 1.74 15.07
C SER A 95 9.33 1.12 16.45
N PRO A 96 8.08 0.67 16.72
CA PRO A 96 7.73 0.00 17.95
C PRO A 96 8.46 -1.33 18.13
N VAL A 97 8.82 -1.97 17.01
CA VAL A 97 9.59 -3.22 17.00
C VAL A 97 11.02 -2.97 17.45
N ALA A 98 11.69 -1.93 16.94
CA ALA A 98 13.05 -1.60 17.35
C ALA A 98 13.12 -1.35 18.87
N LYS A 99 12.11 -0.67 19.43
CA LYS A 99 12.00 -0.40 20.87
C LYS A 99 11.88 -1.65 21.75
N LEU A 100 11.51 -2.80 21.20
CA LEU A 100 11.47 -4.06 21.96
C LEU A 100 12.86 -4.55 22.32
N TYR A 101 13.85 -4.23 21.46
CA TYR A 101 15.21 -4.68 21.61
C TYR A 101 16.08 -3.58 22.21
N ASP A 102 16.87 -3.95 23.21
CA ASP A 102 17.87 -3.08 23.83
C ASP A 102 19.26 -3.51 23.33
N ILE A 103 19.42 -3.51 22.00
CA ILE A 103 20.60 -4.01 21.28
C ILE A 103 21.09 -2.87 20.39
N LYS A 104 22.39 -2.61 20.39
CA LYS A 104 23.02 -1.59 19.55
C LYS A 104 23.91 -2.22 18.47
N GLY A 105 24.02 -1.55 17.33
CA GLY A 105 24.85 -1.93 16.19
C GLY A 105 24.29 -3.10 15.37
N LYS A 106 23.00 -3.43 15.52
CA LYS A 106 22.34 -4.49 14.76
C LYS A 106 20.94 -4.07 14.33
N LYS A 107 20.55 -4.54 13.14
CA LYS A 107 19.18 -4.50 12.64
C LYS A 107 18.29 -5.46 13.43
N THR A 108 17.08 -5.04 13.77
CA THR A 108 16.21 -5.76 14.71
C THR A 108 14.76 -5.84 14.27
N CYS A 109 14.37 -5.17 13.18
CA CYS A 109 12.99 -5.13 12.71
C CYS A 109 12.69 -6.21 11.66
N TYR A 110 13.34 -7.36 11.75
CA TYR A 110 13.15 -8.49 10.83
C TYR A 110 11.69 -8.93 10.72
N ILE A 111 10.95 -8.93 11.84
CA ILE A 111 9.51 -9.28 11.85
C ILE A 111 8.67 -8.31 11.00
N THR A 112 9.07 -7.03 10.88
CA THR A 112 8.39 -6.06 10.01
C THR A 112 8.69 -6.38 8.54
N ALA A 113 9.92 -6.76 8.22
CA ALA A 113 10.29 -7.22 6.88
C ALA A 113 9.52 -8.49 6.49
N ASP A 114 9.44 -9.47 7.40
CA ASP A 114 8.66 -10.70 7.21
C ASP A 114 7.16 -10.40 7.03
N ALA A 115 6.63 -9.43 7.78
CA ALA A 115 5.24 -9.01 7.65
C ALA A 115 4.93 -8.42 6.28
N LEU A 116 5.80 -7.54 5.78
CA LEU A 116 5.72 -6.99 4.43
C LEU A 116 5.82 -8.11 3.38
N ALA A 117 6.77 -9.03 3.52
CA ALA A 117 6.92 -10.15 2.58
C ALA A 117 5.66 -11.02 2.53
N GLN A 118 5.05 -11.30 3.69
CA GLN A 118 3.79 -12.04 3.77
C GLN A 118 2.63 -11.27 3.15
N PHE A 119 2.51 -9.97 3.38
CA PHE A 119 1.47 -9.16 2.79
C PHE A 119 1.55 -9.17 1.25
N PHE A 120 2.72 -8.88 0.69
CA PHE A 120 2.93 -8.89 -0.76
C PHE A 120 2.68 -10.28 -1.37
N THR A 121 3.14 -11.35 -0.71
CA THR A 121 3.04 -12.69 -1.29
C THR A 121 1.64 -13.29 -1.13
N LYS A 122 1.04 -13.18 0.06
CA LYS A 122 -0.22 -13.86 0.39
C LYS A 122 -1.46 -13.05 0.03
N ASP A 123 -1.43 -11.73 0.22
CA ASP A 123 -2.58 -10.86 -0.02
C ASP A 123 -2.53 -10.28 -1.45
N LEU A 124 -1.36 -9.82 -1.89
CA LEU A 124 -1.22 -9.23 -3.23
C LEU A 124 -0.89 -10.24 -4.34
N GLY A 125 -0.52 -11.48 -3.99
CA GLY A 125 -0.09 -12.50 -4.96
C GLY A 125 1.25 -12.20 -5.64
N ILE A 126 2.08 -11.32 -5.06
CA ILE A 126 3.35 -10.87 -5.61
C ILE A 126 4.50 -11.49 -4.84
N SER A 127 5.19 -12.43 -5.48
CA SER A 127 6.46 -12.95 -4.97
C SER A 127 7.47 -11.81 -4.78
N SER A 128 7.93 -11.62 -3.55
CA SER A 128 8.84 -10.54 -3.17
C SER A 128 9.92 -10.99 -2.20
N ASN A 129 11.02 -10.25 -2.17
CA ASN A 129 12.05 -10.32 -1.13
C ASN A 129 12.06 -9.00 -0.38
N VAL A 130 11.97 -9.03 0.94
CA VAL A 130 11.97 -7.83 1.77
C VAL A 130 13.18 -7.82 2.67
N GLU A 131 13.95 -6.73 2.62
CA GLU A 131 15.13 -6.54 3.45
C GLU A 131 14.98 -5.28 4.31
N GLU A 132 15.31 -5.39 5.60
CA GLU A 132 15.55 -4.21 6.45
C GLU A 132 16.88 -3.58 6.03
N ILE A 133 16.85 -2.40 5.40
CA ILE A 133 18.05 -1.72 4.88
C ILE A 133 18.62 -0.70 5.88
N LYS A 134 17.78 -0.10 6.74
CA LYS A 134 18.19 0.81 7.84
C LYS A 134 17.47 0.46 9.14
N CYS A 135 18.11 0.74 10.28
CA CYS A 135 17.52 0.50 11.60
C CYS A 135 18.05 1.46 12.67
N VAL A 136 17.15 1.98 13.51
CA VAL A 136 17.54 2.82 14.66
C VAL A 136 18.48 2.10 15.63
N ASN A 137 18.31 0.79 15.82
CA ASN A 137 19.19 -0.02 16.66
C ASN A 137 20.56 -0.28 16.00
N ALA A 138 20.68 -0.09 14.67
CA ALA A 138 21.96 -0.11 13.96
C ALA A 138 22.65 1.27 13.94
N GLY A 139 21.97 2.32 14.39
CA GLY A 139 22.49 3.69 14.44
C GLY A 139 21.95 4.62 13.35
N ASP A 140 20.93 4.20 12.60
CA ASP A 140 20.23 5.04 11.62
C ASP A 140 19.16 5.92 12.30
N ASP A 141 18.66 6.94 11.58
CA ASP A 141 17.62 7.85 12.10
C ASP A 141 16.21 7.23 12.12
N PHE A 142 15.99 6.21 11.30
CA PHE A 142 14.71 5.51 11.14
C PHE A 142 14.93 4.07 10.67
N CYS A 143 13.88 3.25 10.76
CA CYS A 143 13.89 1.90 10.16
C CYS A 143 13.38 1.97 8.73
N GLU A 144 14.08 1.37 7.77
CA GLU A 144 13.71 1.35 6.35
C GLU A 144 13.77 -0.07 5.80
N PHE A 145 12.79 -0.42 4.97
CA PHE A 145 12.56 -1.74 4.40
C PHE A 145 12.44 -1.62 2.88
N GLU A 146 13.15 -2.47 2.15
CA GLU A 146 13.10 -2.52 0.70
C GLU A 146 12.39 -3.79 0.25
N VAL A 147 11.25 -3.63 -0.42
CA VAL A 147 10.48 -4.71 -1.05
C VAL A 147 10.90 -4.82 -2.50
N ARG A 148 11.59 -5.89 -2.87
CA ARG A 148 11.96 -6.23 -4.24
C ARG A 148 10.99 -7.26 -4.80
N MET A 149 10.22 -6.87 -5.80
CA MET A 149 9.19 -7.71 -6.42
C MET A 149 9.75 -8.47 -7.62
N GLN A 150 9.27 -9.70 -7.82
CA GLN A 150 9.60 -10.47 -9.03
C GLN A 150 8.85 -9.88 -10.25
N PRO A 151 9.53 -9.65 -11.39
CA PRO A 151 8.90 -8.98 -12.54
C PRO A 151 7.66 -9.70 -13.10
N LEU A 152 7.68 -11.03 -13.17
CA LEU A 152 6.59 -11.78 -13.82
C LEU A 152 5.24 -11.63 -13.09
N PRO A 153 5.13 -11.84 -11.76
CA PRO A 153 3.91 -11.52 -11.02
C PRO A 153 3.48 -10.05 -11.16
N VAL A 154 4.43 -9.12 -11.16
CA VAL A 154 4.13 -7.69 -11.34
C VAL A 154 3.48 -7.45 -12.70
N TYR A 155 4.02 -7.98 -13.79
CA TYR A 155 3.43 -7.82 -15.12
C TYR A 155 2.04 -8.47 -15.23
N GLN A 156 1.77 -9.55 -14.50
CA GLN A 156 0.47 -10.22 -14.52
C GLN A 156 -0.64 -9.37 -13.89
N ILE A 157 -0.31 -8.60 -12.87
CA ILE A 157 -1.28 -7.77 -12.14
C ILE A 157 -1.32 -6.36 -12.72
N ALA A 158 -0.16 -5.76 -12.95
CA ALA A 158 -0.03 -4.38 -13.40
C ALA A 158 -0.57 -4.13 -14.81
N LEU A 159 -0.59 -5.15 -15.68
CA LEU A 159 -1.06 -5.05 -17.06
C LEU A 159 -2.41 -5.74 -17.20
N ASP A 160 -3.42 -4.95 -17.56
CA ASP A 160 -4.75 -5.48 -17.85
C ASP A 160 -4.86 -5.95 -19.32
N ASP A 161 -6.04 -6.38 -19.72
CA ASP A 161 -6.27 -6.92 -21.07
C ASP A 161 -6.15 -5.87 -22.18
N ALA A 162 -6.41 -4.60 -21.88
CA ALA A 162 -6.21 -3.52 -22.84
C ALA A 162 -4.71 -3.26 -23.05
N ASP A 163 -3.89 -3.28 -22.00
CA ASP A 163 -2.43 -3.15 -22.14
C ASP A 163 -1.84 -4.30 -22.95
N LYS A 164 -2.28 -5.53 -22.67
CA LYS A 164 -1.87 -6.72 -23.42
C LYS A 164 -2.27 -6.63 -24.90
N SER A 165 -3.47 -6.09 -25.18
CA SER A 165 -3.97 -5.90 -26.54
C SER A 165 -3.16 -4.84 -27.31
N ILE A 166 -2.83 -3.72 -26.67
CA ILE A 166 -1.95 -2.69 -27.23
C ILE A 166 -0.57 -3.27 -27.52
N LEU A 167 0.03 -4.00 -26.56
CA LEU A 167 1.32 -4.65 -26.76
C LEU A 167 1.28 -5.66 -27.93
N ALA A 168 0.19 -6.43 -28.06
CA ALA A 168 0.03 -7.37 -29.17
C ALA A 168 -0.02 -6.68 -30.54
N LEU A 169 -0.68 -5.52 -30.65
CA LEU A 169 -0.69 -4.71 -31.87
C LEU A 169 0.69 -4.14 -32.16
N ILE A 170 1.42 -3.73 -31.13
CA ILE A 170 2.80 -3.28 -31.25
C ILE A 170 3.71 -4.42 -31.74
N VAL A 171 3.63 -5.60 -31.17
CA VAL A 171 4.45 -6.72 -31.65
C VAL A 171 4.12 -7.07 -33.13
N LYS A 172 2.89 -6.82 -33.58
CA LYS A 172 2.45 -6.96 -34.99
C LYS A 172 2.80 -5.78 -35.90
N GLY A 173 3.52 -4.77 -35.41
CA GLY A 173 4.02 -3.65 -36.20
C GLY A 173 3.14 -2.39 -36.22
N LYS A 174 2.08 -2.32 -35.40
CA LYS A 174 1.28 -1.09 -35.23
C LYS A 174 1.95 -0.17 -34.23
N ARG A 175 2.22 1.09 -34.59
CA ARG A 175 3.05 2.01 -33.78
C ARG A 175 2.37 3.34 -33.46
N LYS A 176 1.31 3.69 -34.19
CA LYS A 176 0.65 4.99 -34.06
C LYS A 176 -0.51 4.88 -33.08
N SER A 177 -0.58 5.78 -32.09
CA SER A 177 -1.65 5.83 -31.09
C SER A 177 -3.03 5.88 -31.74
N ALA A 178 -3.26 6.81 -32.67
CA ALA A 178 -4.51 6.87 -33.46
C ALA A 178 -4.90 5.55 -34.15
N GLU A 179 -3.94 4.84 -34.74
CA GLU A 179 -4.23 3.55 -35.41
C GLU A 179 -4.62 2.46 -34.41
N ILE A 180 -3.96 2.43 -33.25
CA ILE A 180 -4.27 1.50 -32.16
C ILE A 180 -5.63 1.82 -31.54
N ALA A 181 -5.92 3.12 -31.33
CA ALA A 181 -7.18 3.64 -30.82
C ALA A 181 -8.36 3.20 -31.70
N ASP A 182 -8.25 3.41 -33.02
CA ASP A 182 -9.27 2.99 -34.00
C ASP A 182 -9.49 1.46 -33.98
N MET A 183 -8.41 0.67 -33.89
CA MET A 183 -8.50 -0.80 -33.89
C MET A 183 -9.12 -1.37 -32.61
N LEU A 184 -8.94 -0.70 -31.46
CA LEU A 184 -9.45 -1.14 -30.16
C LEU A 184 -10.77 -0.44 -29.77
N GLY A 185 -11.22 0.56 -30.53
CA GLY A 185 -12.39 1.37 -30.18
C GLY A 185 -12.18 2.15 -28.87
N MET A 186 -10.95 2.63 -28.64
CA MET A 186 -10.52 3.31 -27.42
C MET A 186 -10.19 4.77 -27.74
N ASP A 187 -10.30 5.66 -26.74
CA ASP A 187 -9.84 7.04 -26.88
C ASP A 187 -8.31 7.12 -27.02
N GLU A 188 -7.81 8.04 -27.85
CA GLU A 188 -6.37 8.18 -28.10
C GLU A 188 -5.59 8.58 -26.84
N VAL A 189 -6.17 9.38 -25.94
CA VAL A 189 -5.54 9.77 -24.68
C VAL A 189 -5.36 8.57 -23.76
N GLU A 190 -6.34 7.67 -23.72
CA GLU A 190 -6.25 6.41 -22.97
C GLU A 190 -5.19 5.48 -23.56
N VAL A 191 -5.08 5.39 -24.89
CA VAL A 191 -4.00 4.65 -25.55
C VAL A 191 -2.63 5.23 -25.16
N ASP A 192 -2.46 6.55 -25.22
CA ASP A 192 -1.20 7.21 -24.85
C ASP A 192 -0.83 6.97 -23.38
N TYR A 193 -1.81 7.01 -22.47
CA TYR A 193 -1.62 6.65 -21.07
C TYR A 193 -1.11 5.22 -20.92
N ARG A 194 -1.71 4.27 -21.62
CA ARG A 194 -1.31 2.85 -21.58
C ARG A 194 0.03 2.58 -22.24
N LEU A 195 0.36 3.30 -23.31
CA LEU A 195 1.70 3.25 -23.90
C LEU A 195 2.77 3.72 -22.91
N ASN A 196 2.48 4.75 -22.11
CA ASN A 196 3.38 5.18 -21.04
C ASN A 196 3.54 4.11 -19.95
N ILE A 197 2.49 3.38 -19.59
CA ILE A 197 2.59 2.22 -18.69
C ILE A 197 3.53 1.17 -19.29
N LEU A 198 3.34 0.80 -20.56
CA LEU A 198 4.19 -0.19 -21.24
C LEU A 198 5.67 0.26 -21.33
N LYS A 199 5.92 1.56 -21.53
CA LYS A 199 7.26 2.18 -21.49
C LYS A 199 7.87 2.09 -20.10
N ASN A 200 7.12 2.44 -19.06
CA ASN A 200 7.58 2.40 -17.67
C ASN A 200 8.02 0.99 -17.26
N TYR A 201 7.32 -0.05 -17.73
CA TYR A 201 7.69 -1.45 -17.55
C TYR A 201 8.74 -1.98 -18.54
N HIS A 202 9.29 -1.12 -19.41
CA HIS A 202 10.26 -1.46 -20.46
C HIS A 202 9.81 -2.59 -21.39
N LEU A 203 8.50 -2.72 -21.64
CA LEU A 203 7.97 -3.64 -22.64
C LEU A 203 8.06 -3.03 -24.04
N ILE A 204 8.08 -1.71 -24.12
CA ILE A 204 8.36 -0.94 -25.33
C ILE A 204 9.42 0.14 -25.02
N ASP A 205 10.15 0.57 -26.05
CA ASP A 205 11.11 1.67 -25.97
C ASP A 205 10.44 3.04 -26.19
N ASP A 206 11.24 4.11 -26.16
CA ASP A 206 10.77 5.50 -26.34
C ASP A 206 10.16 5.74 -27.73
N ASP A 207 10.59 4.97 -28.73
CA ASP A 207 10.10 4.99 -30.11
C ASP A 207 8.91 4.03 -30.33
N TYR A 208 8.34 3.49 -29.24
CA TYR A 208 7.23 2.54 -29.23
C TYR A 208 7.53 1.20 -29.93
N ASN A 209 8.80 0.81 -30.04
CA ASN A 209 9.18 -0.52 -30.49
C ASN A 209 9.18 -1.52 -29.33
N PRO A 210 8.77 -2.78 -29.57
CA PRO A 210 8.79 -3.79 -28.54
C PRO A 210 10.25 -4.11 -28.17
N THR A 211 10.54 -4.13 -26.88
CA THR A 211 11.84 -4.57 -26.36
C THR A 211 11.93 -6.10 -26.37
N GLU A 212 13.11 -6.65 -26.11
CA GLU A 212 13.26 -8.10 -25.90
C GLU A 212 12.33 -8.61 -24.79
N ILE A 213 12.22 -7.87 -23.68
CA ILE A 213 11.31 -8.18 -22.57
C ILE A 213 9.85 -8.15 -23.03
N GLY A 214 9.45 -7.14 -23.81
CA GLY A 214 8.10 -7.02 -24.36
C GLY A 214 7.74 -8.19 -25.29
N ILE A 215 8.68 -8.60 -26.15
CA ILE A 215 8.50 -9.76 -27.04
C ILE A 215 8.37 -11.04 -26.21
N THR A 216 9.25 -11.27 -25.24
CA THR A 216 9.19 -12.44 -24.37
C THR A 216 7.89 -12.48 -23.57
N TYR A 217 7.46 -11.35 -23.00
CA TYR A 217 6.19 -11.27 -22.27
C TYR A 217 4.99 -11.55 -23.18
N TYR A 218 4.96 -11.00 -24.40
CA TYR A 218 3.89 -11.31 -25.37
C TYR A 218 3.87 -12.81 -25.75
N GLN A 219 5.03 -13.42 -25.96
CA GLN A 219 5.14 -14.82 -26.39
C GLN A 219 4.79 -15.81 -25.28
N PHE A 220 5.20 -15.53 -24.04
CA PHE A 220 5.13 -16.47 -22.92
C PHE A 220 4.25 -15.99 -21.77
N GLY A 221 4.26 -14.70 -21.45
CA GLY A 221 3.55 -14.13 -20.30
C GLY A 221 2.04 -14.02 -20.48
N GLY A 222 1.57 -13.64 -21.67
CA GLY A 222 0.14 -13.39 -21.95
C GLY A 222 -0.77 -14.62 -21.92
N LYS A 223 -0.22 -15.84 -21.94
CA LYS A 223 -0.98 -17.10 -21.91
C LYS A 223 -1.01 -17.80 -20.56
N ILE A 224 -0.20 -17.36 -19.59
CA ILE A 224 0.09 -18.21 -18.42
C ILE A 224 -1.01 -18.19 -17.37
N LEU A 225 -1.77 -17.11 -17.18
CA LEU A 225 -2.91 -17.08 -16.24
C LEU A 225 -3.92 -16.03 -16.72
N ALA A 226 -4.81 -16.39 -17.64
CA ALA A 226 -6.06 -15.64 -17.83
C ALA A 226 -7.03 -16.10 -16.73
N GLU A 227 -6.69 -15.81 -15.47
CA GLU A 227 -7.65 -15.97 -14.38
C GLU A 227 -8.55 -14.74 -14.40
N ILE A 228 -9.86 -15.00 -14.42
CA ILE A 228 -10.90 -13.99 -14.31
C ILE A 228 -10.56 -13.16 -13.07
N GLU A 229 -10.47 -11.83 -13.19
CA GLU A 229 -10.30 -10.96 -12.02
C GLU A 229 -11.47 -11.23 -11.07
N GLU A 230 -11.22 -11.96 -9.98
CA GLU A 230 -12.22 -12.17 -8.95
C GLU A 230 -12.43 -10.85 -8.22
N GLU A 231 -13.58 -10.23 -8.45
CA GLU A 231 -14.03 -9.11 -7.64
C GLU A 231 -14.44 -9.63 -6.26
N PHE A 232 -13.68 -9.27 -5.24
CA PHE A 232 -14.04 -9.52 -3.85
C PHE A 232 -14.71 -8.28 -3.26
N SER A 233 -15.88 -8.44 -2.62
CA SER A 233 -16.50 -7.41 -1.80
C SER A 233 -15.78 -7.29 -0.46
N PRO A 234 -15.24 -6.13 -0.08
CA PRO A 234 -14.30 -6.07 1.04
C PRO A 234 -14.36 -4.87 2.00
N PRO A 235 -13.61 -4.90 3.12
CA PRO A 235 -13.51 -3.79 4.07
C PRO A 235 -12.83 -2.51 3.54
N TRP A 236 -12.15 -2.52 2.38
CA TRP A 236 -11.55 -1.31 1.76
C TRP A 236 -12.52 -0.48 0.91
N GLU A 237 -13.74 -0.97 0.67
CA GLU A 237 -14.74 -0.32 -0.19
C GLU A 237 -15.25 1.01 0.37
N GLU A 238 -15.31 1.16 1.70
CA GLU A 238 -15.73 2.43 2.32
C GLU A 238 -14.82 3.59 1.89
N ARG A 239 -13.51 3.34 1.76
CA ARG A 239 -12.55 4.36 1.30
C ARG A 239 -12.56 4.57 -0.20
N ALA A 240 -12.76 3.52 -0.97
CA ALA A 240 -12.92 3.62 -2.42
C ALA A 240 -14.18 4.44 -2.77
N LYS A 241 -15.30 4.21 -2.05
CA LYS A 241 -16.54 4.99 -2.17
C LYS A 241 -16.36 6.45 -1.79
N ILE A 242 -15.66 6.73 -0.69
CA ILE A 242 -15.37 8.12 -0.28
C ILE A 242 -14.50 8.82 -1.33
N THR A 243 -13.46 8.15 -1.83
CA THR A 243 -12.55 8.72 -2.84
C THR A 243 -13.28 8.97 -4.17
N GLN A 244 -14.16 8.05 -4.59
CA GLN A 244 -14.97 8.18 -5.80
C GLN A 244 -16.03 9.29 -5.65
N ALA A 245 -16.75 9.34 -4.52
CA ALA A 245 -17.73 10.38 -4.22
C ALA A 245 -17.09 11.78 -4.14
N ILE A 246 -15.84 11.89 -3.66
CA ILE A 246 -15.07 13.15 -3.68
C ILE A 246 -14.66 13.54 -5.10
N SER A 247 -14.29 12.57 -5.94
CA SER A 247 -13.94 12.81 -7.33
C SER A 247 -15.15 13.25 -8.18
N ASP A 248 -16.36 12.81 -7.81
CA ASP A 248 -17.59 13.06 -8.57
C ASP A 248 -18.46 14.20 -7.99
N ALA A 249 -18.22 14.68 -6.76
CA ALA A 249 -19.04 15.71 -6.12
C ALA A 249 -18.61 17.16 -6.44
N LEU A 250 -19.57 18.01 -6.78
CA LEU A 250 -19.36 19.45 -7.04
C LEU A 250 -19.20 20.29 -5.75
N SER A 251 -19.55 19.77 -4.57
CA SER A 251 -19.25 20.41 -3.28
C SER A 251 -19.20 19.43 -2.08
N PHE A 252 -18.43 19.81 -1.05
CA PHE A 252 -18.19 19.05 0.19
C PHE A 252 -19.47 18.63 0.95
N ALA A 253 -20.53 19.43 0.88
CA ALA A 253 -21.80 19.15 1.57
C ALA A 253 -22.64 18.07 0.88
N GLU A 254 -22.47 17.87 -0.43
CA GLU A 254 -23.15 16.80 -1.16
C GLU A 254 -22.48 15.45 -0.90
N ALA A 255 -21.14 15.40 -0.94
CA ALA A 255 -20.37 14.18 -0.67
C ALA A 255 -20.66 13.58 0.72
N VAL A 256 -20.86 14.42 1.73
CA VAL A 256 -21.20 13.99 3.10
C VAL A 256 -22.66 13.53 3.20
N ASN A 257 -23.59 14.19 2.51
CA ASN A 257 -25.01 13.80 2.51
C ASN A 257 -25.25 12.47 1.77
N GLU A 258 -24.47 12.19 0.74
CA GLU A 258 -24.58 10.94 -0.03
C GLU A 258 -23.98 9.75 0.73
N ALA A 259 -22.91 9.97 1.50
CA ALA A 259 -22.22 8.94 2.28
C ALA A 259 -22.98 8.51 3.56
N LEU A 260 -23.80 9.38 4.15
CA LEU A 260 -24.41 9.13 5.48
C LEU A 260 -25.81 8.53 5.46
N GLY A 261 -26.48 8.45 4.30
CA GLY A 261 -27.82 7.89 4.18
C GLY A 261 -28.91 8.69 4.90
N THR A 262 -30.14 8.61 4.42
CA THR A 262 -31.28 9.43 4.89
C THR A 262 -31.73 9.20 6.34
N GLU A 263 -31.24 8.17 7.04
CA GLU A 263 -31.65 7.87 8.42
C GLU A 263 -31.02 8.76 9.50
N THR A 264 -29.96 9.52 9.18
CA THR A 264 -29.31 10.44 10.15
C THR A 264 -29.77 11.90 10.03
N GLN A 265 -30.74 12.20 9.17
CA GLN A 265 -31.13 13.59 8.84
C GLN A 265 -31.96 14.32 9.90
N GLU A 266 -32.51 13.66 10.91
CA GLU A 266 -33.33 14.35 11.93
C GLU A 266 -32.52 14.96 13.09
N VAL A 267 -31.25 14.61 13.27
CA VAL A 267 -30.45 15.07 14.44
C VAL A 267 -29.58 16.29 14.14
N LEU A 268 -29.40 16.68 12.88
CA LEU A 268 -28.30 17.58 12.47
C LEU A 268 -28.68 19.01 12.06
N LYS A 269 -29.89 19.51 12.33
CA LYS A 269 -30.22 20.90 11.96
C LYS A 269 -29.58 21.98 12.85
N GLU A 270 -29.14 21.66 14.07
CA GLU A 270 -28.51 22.65 14.96
C GLU A 270 -26.97 22.63 14.95
N ASN A 271 -26.33 21.53 14.52
CA ASN A 271 -24.86 21.39 14.58
C ASN A 271 -24.09 21.85 13.33
N VAL A 272 -24.76 22.04 12.18
CA VAL A 272 -24.12 22.41 10.91
C VAL A 272 -23.49 23.81 10.94
N ILE A 273 -24.02 24.72 11.76
CA ILE A 273 -23.50 26.11 11.84
C ILE A 273 -22.17 26.17 12.61
N ASN A 274 -21.87 25.18 13.46
CA ASN A 274 -20.66 25.16 14.28
C ASN A 274 -19.45 24.50 13.57
N LEU A 275 -19.72 23.53 12.68
CA LEU A 275 -18.71 22.76 11.95
C LEU A 275 -17.94 23.59 10.91
N ALA A 276 -18.61 24.51 10.21
CA ALA A 276 -17.96 25.35 9.20
C ALA A 276 -16.99 26.38 9.81
N GLU A 277 -17.25 26.85 11.04
CA GLU A 277 -16.33 27.71 11.78
C GLU A 277 -15.19 26.94 12.43
N GLU A 278 -15.44 25.72 12.93
CA GLU A 278 -14.38 24.85 13.46
C GLU A 278 -13.44 24.33 12.36
N ALA A 279 -13.95 24.14 11.15
CA ALA A 279 -13.14 23.73 10.00
C ALA A 279 -12.12 24.80 9.57
N LYS A 280 -12.47 26.09 9.67
CA LYS A 280 -11.54 27.21 9.39
C LYS A 280 -10.42 27.36 10.42
N LYS A 281 -10.56 26.74 11.59
CA LYS A 281 -9.60 26.83 12.71
C LYS A 281 -8.69 25.59 12.82
N SER A 282 -8.95 24.54 12.05
CA SER A 282 -8.24 23.27 12.11
C SER A 282 -7.19 23.15 11.01
N LYS A 283 -6.00 22.60 11.31
CA LYS A 283 -4.88 22.54 10.37
C LYS A 283 -4.89 21.29 9.48
N SER A 284 -5.66 20.27 9.82
CA SER A 284 -5.84 19.07 8.99
C SER A 284 -7.16 18.35 9.28
N PHE A 285 -7.59 17.51 8.33
CA PHE A 285 -8.83 16.72 8.41
C PHE A 285 -8.82 15.71 9.56
N ALA A 286 -7.66 15.10 9.85
CA ALA A 286 -7.48 14.23 11.01
C ALA A 286 -7.69 14.96 12.35
N GLU A 287 -7.36 16.26 12.41
CA GLU A 287 -7.56 17.09 13.60
C GLU A 287 -9.05 17.38 13.88
N LEU A 288 -9.87 17.50 12.83
CA LEU A 288 -11.32 17.68 12.93
C LEU A 288 -12.02 16.38 13.37
N LEU A 289 -11.70 15.25 12.71
CA LEU A 289 -12.26 13.95 13.08
C LEU A 289 -11.92 13.58 14.52
N SER A 290 -10.68 13.82 14.96
CA SER A 290 -10.26 13.56 16.34
C SER A 290 -10.98 14.43 17.38
N LYS A 291 -11.35 15.67 17.03
CA LYS A 291 -12.11 16.56 17.92
C LYS A 291 -13.58 16.17 18.00
N TYR A 292 -14.15 15.69 16.89
CA TYR A 292 -15.55 15.28 16.83
C TYR A 292 -15.78 13.96 17.59
N MET A 293 -14.89 12.98 17.40
CA MET A 293 -14.93 11.71 18.14
C MET A 293 -14.77 11.91 19.66
N LYS A 294 -14.05 12.94 20.11
CA LYS A 294 -13.93 13.29 21.53
C LYS A 294 -15.16 13.99 22.11
N LYS A 295 -15.89 14.78 21.31
CA LYS A 295 -17.12 15.46 21.75
C LYS A 295 -18.27 14.47 21.97
N ASP A 296 -18.34 13.40 21.18
CA ASP A 296 -19.35 12.34 21.35
C ASP A 296 -19.08 11.47 22.60
N GLU A 297 -17.83 11.36 23.07
CA GLU A 297 -17.51 10.65 24.32
C GLU A 297 -17.80 11.48 25.59
N GLU A 298 -17.75 12.81 25.51
CA GLU A 298 -18.06 13.70 26.65
C GLU A 298 -19.56 14.08 26.76
N GLY A 299 -20.36 13.83 25.72
CA GLY A 299 -21.81 14.07 25.71
C GLY A 299 -22.67 12.88 26.15
N GLY A 300 -22.04 11.79 26.60
CA GLY A 300 -22.66 10.54 27.00
C GLY A 300 -22.77 10.34 28.53
N GLU A 301 -23.07 11.39 29.30
CA GLU A 301 -23.64 11.32 30.66
C GLU A 301 -25.01 12.00 30.73
#